data_AF-A0A9E1J444-F1
#
_entry.id   AF-A0A9E1J444-F1
#
_cell.length_a   1.000
_cell.length_b   1.000
_cell.length_c   1.000
_cell.angle_alpha   90.00
_cell.angle_beta   90.00
_cell.angle_gamma   90.00
#
_symmetry.space_group_name_H-M   'P 1'
#
loop_
_entity.id
_entity.type
_entity.pdbx_description
1 polymer ?
#
loop_
_entity_poly.entity_id
_entity_poly.type
_entity_poly.pdbx_seq_one_letter_code
_entity_poly.pdbx_strand_id
1 'polypeptide(L)'
;MLEAGKWLCGVVVLMTAISFSTIVQAQMLRPARAVYDLQLNQDRESKGVDAAKARLVVELIEDCSGFIFNQAFISNISTGEGPDLIGEMQASVWESRDGRALRFNLLNKINGKVVEQEQGRAKLGGRAGGNATWRLPKARELALPRGTLFPVSHNREVLAQAMAGSRGFEIPLFDGSNEAGYYHASVFIGAPFSGKDSGKLSPADQP
;
A
#
# COMPACT_ATOMS: atom_id res chain seq x y z
N MET A 1 -16.68 19.73 -83.60
CA MET A 1 -16.98 20.93 -82.79
C MET A 1 -17.73 20.47 -81.54
N LEU A 2 -17.18 20.80 -80.36
CA LEU A 2 -17.72 20.63 -79.00
C LEU A 2 -17.88 19.17 -78.48
N GLU A 3 -17.58 18.80 -77.24
CA GLU A 3 -16.82 19.36 -76.12
C GLU A 3 -16.49 18.19 -75.16
N ALA A 4 -15.53 18.41 -74.27
CA ALA A 4 -15.00 17.46 -73.29
C ALA A 4 -15.95 17.21 -72.10
N GLY A 5 -15.82 16.05 -71.45
CA GLY A 5 -16.56 15.74 -70.21
C GLY A 5 -15.99 14.56 -69.44
N LYS A 6 -14.80 14.75 -68.85
CA LYS A 6 -14.21 13.85 -67.84
C LYS A 6 -15.10 13.82 -66.59
N TRP A 7 -15.48 12.64 -66.10
CA TRP A 7 -15.94 12.47 -64.71
C TRP A 7 -14.99 11.55 -63.95
N LEU A 8 -14.26 12.17 -63.02
CA LEU A 8 -13.33 11.56 -62.08
C LEU A 8 -14.10 10.91 -60.91
N CYS A 9 -13.50 9.81 -60.45
CA CYS A 9 -13.36 9.32 -59.07
C CYS A 9 -14.28 9.89 -57.96
N GLY A 10 -14.94 8.98 -57.25
CA GLY A 10 -15.52 9.24 -55.94
C GLY A 10 -15.81 7.97 -55.14
N VAL A 11 -14.78 7.15 -54.85
CA VAL A 11 -14.91 6.13 -53.80
C VAL A 11 -14.85 6.85 -52.46
N VAL A 12 -16.01 7.04 -51.83
CA VAL A 12 -16.11 7.54 -50.46
C VAL A 12 -15.72 6.39 -49.53
N VAL A 13 -14.46 6.35 -49.10
CA VAL A 13 -14.04 5.49 -47.98
C VAL A 13 -14.50 6.17 -46.70
N LEU A 14 -15.62 5.70 -46.16
CA LEU A 14 -16.14 6.14 -44.87
C LEU A 14 -15.18 5.63 -43.77
N MET A 15 -14.25 6.49 -43.35
CA MET A 15 -13.32 6.23 -42.25
C MET A 15 -14.12 6.21 -40.94
N THR A 16 -14.67 5.06 -40.56
CA THR A 16 -15.26 4.86 -39.23
C THR A 16 -14.13 4.94 -38.20
N ALA A 17 -14.04 6.07 -37.52
CA ALA A 17 -13.18 6.23 -36.35
C ALA A 17 -13.68 5.28 -35.25
N ILE A 18 -13.03 4.12 -35.13
CA ILE A 18 -13.23 3.23 -33.99
C ILE A 18 -12.59 3.95 -32.80
N SER A 19 -13.40 4.73 -32.08
CA SER A 19 -13.03 5.22 -30.76
C SER A 19 -12.90 4.02 -29.84
N PHE A 20 -11.69 3.51 -29.70
CA PHE A 20 -11.36 2.61 -28.59
C PHE A 20 -11.48 3.43 -27.31
N SER A 21 -12.67 3.40 -26.71
CA SER A 21 -12.82 3.75 -25.30
C SER A 21 -12.00 2.74 -24.53
N THR A 22 -10.76 3.10 -24.22
CA THR A 22 -10.02 2.40 -23.19
C THR A 22 -10.81 2.58 -21.92
N ILE A 23 -11.49 1.51 -21.49
CA ILE A 23 -11.98 1.43 -20.13
C ILE A 23 -10.70 1.48 -19.29
N VAL A 24 -10.39 2.65 -18.75
CA VAL A 24 -9.43 2.79 -17.68
C VAL A 24 -10.05 2.01 -16.53
N GLN A 25 -9.69 0.73 -16.41
CA GLN A 25 -9.98 -0.03 -15.21
C GLN A 25 -9.25 0.70 -14.09
N ALA A 26 -10.00 1.52 -13.34
CA ALA A 26 -9.54 1.97 -12.05
C ALA A 26 -9.19 0.70 -11.27
N GLN A 27 -7.90 0.49 -11.00
CA GLN A 27 -7.44 -0.60 -10.18
C GLN A 27 -8.04 -0.41 -8.79
N MET A 28 -9.10 -1.18 -8.56
CA MET A 28 -9.92 -1.10 -7.38
C MET A 28 -9.43 -2.15 -6.41
N LEU A 29 -8.87 -1.68 -5.30
CA LEU A 29 -8.63 -2.55 -4.16
C LEU A 29 -10.00 -2.98 -3.63
N ARG A 30 -10.23 -4.30 -3.57
CA ARG A 30 -11.49 -4.82 -3.07
C ARG A 30 -11.50 -4.75 -1.54
N PRO A 31 -12.52 -4.14 -0.92
CA PRO A 31 -12.70 -4.21 0.53
C PRO A 31 -12.73 -5.67 1.00
N ALA A 32 -11.92 -5.98 2.00
CA ALA A 32 -11.77 -7.33 2.54
C ALA A 32 -11.18 -7.27 3.94
N ARG A 33 -11.46 -8.30 4.73
CA ARG A 33 -10.77 -8.61 5.98
C ARG A 33 -9.96 -9.89 5.79
N ALA A 34 -8.69 -9.85 6.15
CA ALA A 34 -7.81 -11.03 6.19
C ALA A 34 -7.24 -11.22 7.60
N VAL A 35 -7.10 -12.47 8.01
CA VAL A 35 -6.51 -12.88 9.29
C VAL A 35 -5.35 -13.81 8.99
N TYR A 36 -4.19 -13.50 9.55
CA TYR A 36 -2.96 -14.26 9.40
C TYR A 36 -2.48 -14.76 10.75
N ASP A 37 -2.21 -16.06 10.83
CA ASP A 37 -1.44 -16.65 11.93
C ASP A 37 0.04 -16.69 11.53
N LEU A 38 0.89 -16.15 12.40
CA LEU A 38 2.30 -15.93 12.16
C LEU A 38 3.10 -16.70 13.22
N GLN A 39 4.24 -17.24 12.80
CA GLN A 39 5.19 -17.94 13.67
C GLN A 39 6.62 -17.57 13.29
N LEU A 40 7.54 -17.66 14.25
CA LEU A 40 8.96 -17.47 13.99
C LEU A 40 9.45 -18.48 12.96
N ASN A 41 10.17 -18.01 11.94
CA ASN A 41 10.89 -18.89 11.05
C ASN A 41 12.13 -19.43 11.78
N GLN A 42 12.25 -20.75 11.90
CA GLN A 42 13.31 -21.42 12.66
C GLN A 42 14.57 -21.67 11.83
N ASP A 43 14.56 -21.45 10.51
CA ASP A 43 15.71 -21.70 9.65
C ASP A 43 16.82 -20.63 9.75
N ARG A 44 16.60 -19.58 10.56
CA ARG A 44 17.59 -18.54 10.87
C ARG A 44 17.68 -18.35 12.38
N GLU A 45 18.89 -18.43 12.93
CA GLU A 45 19.11 -18.17 14.35
C GLU A 45 18.68 -16.74 14.72
N SER A 46 17.77 -16.64 15.69
CA SER A 46 17.33 -15.36 16.28
C SER A 46 17.88 -15.27 17.70
N LYS A 47 19.01 -14.59 17.88
CA LYS A 47 19.64 -14.45 19.21
C LYS A 47 18.66 -13.79 20.20
N GLY A 48 18.41 -14.44 21.33
CA GLY A 48 17.56 -13.94 22.42
C GLY A 48 16.06 -14.18 22.26
N VAL A 49 15.62 -14.84 21.17
CA VAL A 49 14.22 -15.21 20.96
C VAL A 49 14.12 -16.72 20.74
N ASP A 50 13.43 -17.40 21.65
CA ASP A 50 13.25 -18.86 21.61
C ASP A 50 12.06 -19.24 20.73
N ALA A 51 10.98 -18.45 20.81
CA ALA A 51 9.78 -18.65 20.01
C ALA A 51 9.03 -17.32 19.81
N ALA A 52 8.33 -17.20 18.69
CA ALA A 52 7.34 -16.13 18.51
C ALA A 52 6.09 -16.67 17.82
N LYS A 53 4.94 -16.27 18.32
CA LYS A 53 3.63 -16.49 17.70
C LYS A 53 2.90 -15.16 17.63
N ALA A 54 2.23 -14.91 16.52
CA ALA A 54 1.44 -13.70 16.38
C ALA A 54 0.19 -13.94 15.53
N ARG A 55 -0.76 -13.02 15.65
CA ARG A 55 -1.91 -12.93 14.76
C ARG A 55 -2.04 -11.50 14.25
N LEU A 56 -2.11 -11.36 12.93
CA LEU A 56 -2.36 -10.11 12.24
C LEU A 56 -3.75 -10.13 11.63
N VAL A 57 -4.55 -9.12 11.91
CA VAL A 57 -5.80 -8.83 11.20
C VAL A 57 -5.59 -7.56 10.40
N VAL A 58 -5.91 -7.60 9.11
CA VAL A 58 -5.95 -6.42 8.24
C VAL A 58 -7.34 -6.30 7.64
N GLU A 59 -7.84 -5.08 7.54
CA GLU A 59 -9.17 -4.81 7.00
C GLU A 59 -9.14 -3.54 6.17
N LEU A 60 -9.58 -3.67 4.92
CA LEU A 60 -9.84 -2.54 4.04
C LEU A 60 -11.34 -2.35 3.93
N ILE A 61 -11.81 -1.16 4.28
CA ILE A 61 -13.19 -0.70 4.11
C ILE A 61 -13.17 0.45 3.11
N GLU A 62 -14.21 0.55 2.29
CA GLU A 62 -14.40 1.65 1.36
C GLU A 62 -15.76 2.31 1.57
N ASP A 63 -15.79 3.64 1.53
CA ASP A 63 -17.01 4.43 1.45
C ASP A 63 -16.90 5.49 0.35
N CYS A 64 -17.95 6.29 0.11
CA CYS A 64 -17.93 7.31 -0.95
C CYS A 64 -16.76 8.32 -0.81
N SER A 65 -16.36 8.64 0.42
CA SER A 65 -15.34 9.64 0.73
C SER A 65 -13.90 9.12 0.64
N GLY A 66 -13.70 7.81 0.80
CA GLY A 66 -12.36 7.24 0.79
C GLY A 66 -12.29 5.80 1.32
N PHE A 67 -11.15 5.48 1.91
CA PHE A 67 -10.79 4.15 2.36
C PHE A 67 -10.38 4.19 3.83
N ILE A 68 -10.74 3.14 4.58
CA ILE A 68 -10.24 2.90 5.93
C ILE A 68 -9.41 1.62 5.88
N PHE A 69 -8.16 1.70 6.32
CA PHE A 69 -7.28 0.56 6.48
C PHE A 69 -6.99 0.36 7.97
N ASN A 70 -7.51 -0.74 8.52
CA ASN A 70 -7.32 -1.13 9.91
C ASN A 70 -6.32 -2.28 10.01
N GLN A 71 -5.48 -2.23 11.03
CA GLN A 71 -4.55 -3.30 11.39
C GLN A 71 -4.63 -3.57 12.89
N ALA A 72 -4.70 -4.84 13.26
CA ALA A 72 -4.55 -5.29 14.64
C ALA A 72 -3.54 -6.44 14.67
N PHE A 73 -2.51 -6.30 15.48
CA PHE A 73 -1.45 -7.29 15.62
C PHE A 73 -1.27 -7.62 17.10
N ILE A 74 -1.35 -8.92 17.42
CA ILE A 74 -1.04 -9.43 18.76
C ILE A 74 0.08 -10.45 18.64
N SER A 75 1.08 -10.36 19.51
CA SER A 75 2.23 -11.27 19.52
C SER A 75 2.56 -11.73 20.92
N ASN A 76 3.02 -12.97 21.04
CA ASN A 76 3.77 -13.46 22.19
C ASN A 76 5.16 -13.90 21.70
N ILE A 77 6.19 -13.32 22.29
CA ILE A 77 7.60 -13.62 22.03
C ILE A 77 8.20 -14.19 23.31
N SER A 78 8.62 -15.45 23.27
CA SER A 78 9.37 -16.08 24.35
C SER A 78 10.85 -15.80 24.18
N THR A 79 11.49 -15.37 25.27
CA THR A 79 12.91 -15.02 25.30
C THR A 79 13.68 -16.08 26.08
N GLY A 80 14.91 -16.39 25.65
CA GLY A 80 15.79 -17.29 26.39
C GLY A 80 16.30 -16.70 27.72
N GLU A 81 16.14 -15.39 27.88
CA GLU A 81 16.47 -14.65 29.09
C GLU A 81 15.29 -13.73 29.45
N GLY A 82 14.62 -13.99 30.57
CA GLY A 82 13.55 -13.12 31.09
C GLY A 82 12.11 -13.58 30.78
N PRO A 83 11.12 -12.71 31.07
CA PRO A 83 9.71 -13.02 30.83
C PRO A 83 9.31 -12.83 29.36
N ASP A 84 8.29 -13.57 28.93
CA ASP A 84 7.62 -13.38 27.64
C ASP A 84 7.25 -11.90 27.38
N LEU A 85 7.37 -11.49 26.12
CA LEU A 85 6.95 -10.18 25.64
C LEU A 85 5.62 -10.31 24.89
N ILE A 86 4.58 -9.69 25.45
CA ILE A 86 3.26 -9.59 24.83
C ILE A 86 3.15 -8.24 24.13
N GLY A 87 3.03 -8.28 22.80
CA GLY A 87 2.85 -7.10 21.96
C GLY A 87 1.40 -6.96 21.52
N GLU A 88 0.86 -5.75 21.59
CA GLU A 88 -0.47 -5.41 21.09
C GLU A 88 -0.40 -4.10 20.29
N MET A 89 -0.61 -4.17 18.99
CA MET A 89 -0.66 -3.02 18.10
C MET A 89 -2.04 -2.89 17.47
N GLN A 90 -2.56 -1.66 17.47
CA GLN A 90 -3.77 -1.28 16.75
C GLN A 90 -3.47 -0.01 15.94
N ALA A 91 -3.76 -0.06 14.64
CA ALA A 91 -3.59 1.08 13.75
C ALA A 91 -4.81 1.24 12.85
N SER A 92 -5.18 2.48 12.56
CA SER A 92 -6.24 2.82 11.61
C SER A 92 -5.82 4.04 10.80
N VAL A 93 -5.94 3.91 9.49
CA VAL A 93 -5.68 4.97 8.51
C VAL A 93 -6.95 5.21 7.73
N TRP A 94 -7.38 6.46 7.65
CA TRP A 94 -8.36 6.91 6.65
C TRP A 94 -7.63 7.69 5.57
N GLU A 95 -7.89 7.34 4.31
CA GLU A 95 -7.33 8.00 3.13
C GLU A 95 -8.47 8.47 2.21
N SER A 96 -8.44 9.72 1.77
CA SER A 96 -9.46 10.24 0.86
C SER A 96 -9.40 9.56 -0.51
N ARG A 97 -10.54 9.50 -1.21
CA ARG A 97 -10.64 8.86 -2.52
C ARG A 97 -9.69 9.44 -3.58
N ASP A 98 -9.36 10.72 -3.47
CA ASP A 98 -8.41 11.41 -4.35
C ASP A 98 -6.94 11.24 -3.93
N GLY A 99 -6.67 10.54 -2.82
CA GLY A 99 -5.34 10.30 -2.28
C GLY A 99 -4.67 11.54 -1.67
N ARG A 100 -5.41 12.63 -1.40
CA ARG A 100 -4.82 13.92 -0.96
C ARG A 100 -4.94 14.22 0.52
N ALA A 101 -5.74 13.48 1.27
CA ALA A 101 -5.88 13.64 2.70
C ALA A 101 -5.76 12.28 3.39
N LEU A 102 -5.01 12.27 4.50
CA LEU A 102 -4.84 11.10 5.35
C LEU A 102 -5.06 11.48 6.81
N ARG A 103 -5.69 10.60 7.57
CA ARG A 103 -5.83 10.65 9.03
C ARG A 103 -5.36 9.32 9.58
N PHE A 104 -4.54 9.35 10.62
CA PHE A 104 -3.97 8.13 11.18
C PHE A 104 -4.06 8.12 12.70
N ASN A 105 -4.18 6.92 13.24
CA ASN A 105 -3.95 6.61 14.63
C ASN A 105 -3.14 5.31 14.73
N LEU A 106 -2.28 5.23 15.73
CA LEU A 106 -1.54 4.03 16.08
C LEU A 106 -1.40 3.98 17.60
N LEU A 107 -1.60 2.80 18.15
CA LEU A 107 -1.37 2.48 19.54
C LEU A 107 -0.59 1.17 19.60
N ASN A 108 0.56 1.19 20.26
CA ASN A 108 1.39 0.03 20.49
C ASN A 108 1.60 -0.15 22.00
N LYS A 109 1.40 -1.37 22.47
CA LYS A 109 1.63 -1.76 23.87
C LYS A 109 2.56 -2.96 23.94
N ILE A 110 3.45 -2.93 24.92
CA ILE A 110 4.26 -4.08 25.32
C ILE A 110 3.96 -4.37 26.79
N ASN A 111 3.60 -5.62 27.08
CA ASN A 111 3.21 -6.08 28.41
C ASN A 111 2.16 -5.15 29.07
N GLY A 112 1.15 -4.75 28.26
CA GLY A 112 0.06 -3.87 28.66
C GLY A 112 0.42 -2.38 28.79
N LYS A 113 1.70 -2.00 28.69
CA LYS A 113 2.16 -0.62 28.78
C LYS A 113 2.25 0.02 27.40
N VAL A 114 1.71 1.23 27.25
CA VAL A 114 1.84 2.00 26.00
C VAL A 114 3.30 2.34 25.78
N VAL A 115 3.87 1.86 24.67
CA VAL A 115 5.25 2.16 24.25
C VAL A 115 5.29 3.11 23.06
N GLU A 116 4.20 3.19 22.30
CA GLU A 116 4.07 4.10 21.17
C GLU A 116 2.61 4.50 21.02
N GLN A 117 2.39 5.78 20.72
CA GLN A 117 1.07 6.28 20.37
C GLN A 117 1.22 7.45 19.40
N GLU A 118 0.70 7.28 18.19
CA GLU A 118 0.76 8.29 17.14
C GLU A 118 -0.66 8.66 16.72
N GLN A 119 -0.89 9.95 16.49
CA GLN A 119 -2.17 10.43 15.97
C GLN A 119 -1.96 11.71 15.18
N GLY A 120 -2.49 11.78 13.97
CA GLY A 120 -2.31 12.95 13.14
C GLY A 120 -3.08 12.92 11.84
N ARG A 121 -2.66 13.80 10.95
CA ARG A 121 -3.24 13.97 9.61
C ARG A 121 -2.19 14.47 8.63
N ALA A 122 -2.37 14.19 7.35
CA ALA A 122 -1.54 14.71 6.30
C ALA A 122 -2.38 15.22 5.13
N LYS A 123 -1.85 16.20 4.40
CA LYS A 123 -2.43 16.75 3.18
C LYS A 123 -1.37 16.87 2.09
N LEU A 124 -1.71 16.47 0.87
CA LEU A 124 -0.89 16.63 -0.31
C LEU A 124 -1.44 17.75 -1.20
N GLY A 125 -0.59 18.71 -1.55
CA GLY A 125 -0.87 19.84 -2.43
C GLY A 125 -0.58 19.56 -3.92
N GLY A 126 -0.53 18.29 -4.34
CA GLY A 126 -0.20 17.91 -5.70
C GLY A 126 1.24 18.25 -6.08
N ARG A 127 1.45 19.26 -6.95
CA ARG A 127 2.79 19.61 -7.46
C ARG A 127 3.73 20.24 -6.42
N ALA A 128 3.22 20.70 -5.28
CA ALA A 128 3.99 21.38 -4.26
C ALA A 128 4.50 20.48 -3.11
N GLY A 129 4.25 19.16 -3.15
CA GLY A 129 4.46 18.29 -1.99
C GLY A 129 3.29 18.35 -1.02
N GLY A 130 3.52 18.17 0.27
CA GLY A 130 2.49 18.15 1.30
C GLY A 130 2.99 18.51 2.69
N ASN A 131 2.11 18.37 3.68
CA ASN A 131 2.44 18.51 5.10
C ASN A 131 1.71 17.45 5.92
N ALA A 132 2.40 16.87 6.90
CA ALA A 132 1.86 16.01 7.93
C ALA A 132 1.92 16.71 9.29
N THR A 133 0.88 16.56 10.09
CA THR A 133 0.82 17.12 11.45
C THR A 133 0.36 16.06 12.45
N TRP A 134 1.03 16.03 13.60
CA TRP A 134 0.73 15.14 14.70
C TRP A 134 0.09 15.91 15.85
N ARG A 135 -0.82 15.22 16.53
CA ARG A 135 -1.43 15.64 17.80
C ARG A 135 -0.81 14.88 18.97
N LEU A 136 -0.57 13.59 18.79
CA LEU A 136 0.07 12.71 19.78
C LEU A 136 1.35 12.13 19.18
N PRO A 137 2.35 11.82 20.01
CA PRO A 137 2.41 12.07 21.46
C PRO A 137 2.62 13.55 21.83
N LYS A 138 3.08 14.36 20.85
CA LYS A 138 3.24 15.82 20.96
C LYS A 138 2.97 16.46 19.61
N ALA A 139 2.64 17.75 19.62
CA ALA A 139 2.48 18.50 18.38
C ALA A 139 3.80 18.56 17.60
N ARG A 140 3.78 18.15 16.34
CA ARG A 140 4.89 18.28 15.39
C ARG A 140 4.35 18.32 13.97
N GLU A 141 5.17 18.83 13.05
CA GLU A 141 4.86 18.88 11.63
C GLU A 141 6.03 18.35 10.79
N LEU A 142 5.73 17.86 9.60
CA LEU A 142 6.70 17.36 8.64
C LEU A 142 6.28 17.74 7.22
N ALA A 143 7.15 18.47 6.52
CA ALA A 143 6.99 18.70 5.10
C ALA A 143 7.16 17.38 4.33
N LEU A 144 6.19 17.07 3.47
CA LEU A 144 6.21 15.88 2.65
C LEU A 144 6.73 16.22 1.24
N PRO A 145 7.72 15.49 0.72
CA PRO A 145 8.21 15.70 -0.63
C PRO A 145 7.12 15.55 -1.69
N ARG A 146 7.35 16.20 -2.84
CA ARG A 146 6.52 15.98 -4.03
C ARG A 146 6.59 14.51 -4.44
N GLY A 147 5.46 13.95 -4.82
CA GLY A 147 5.34 12.54 -5.22
C GLY A 147 5.08 11.58 -4.07
N THR A 148 4.98 12.06 -2.83
CA THR A 148 4.54 11.25 -1.69
C THR A 148 3.17 10.63 -1.96
N LEU A 149 3.05 9.33 -1.72
CA LEU A 149 1.78 8.62 -1.68
C LEU A 149 1.41 8.23 -0.25
N PHE A 150 0.11 8.08 -0.02
CA PHE A 150 -0.46 7.47 1.18
C PHE A 150 -0.68 5.96 0.97
N PRO A 151 -0.91 5.16 2.03
CA PRO A 151 -0.80 3.69 1.96
C PRO A 151 -1.73 3.02 0.94
N VAL A 152 -2.98 3.48 0.81
CA VAL A 152 -3.94 2.91 -0.15
C VAL A 152 -3.56 3.32 -1.57
N SER A 153 -3.22 4.58 -1.79
CA SER A 153 -2.69 5.07 -3.08
C SER A 153 -1.39 4.36 -3.48
N HIS A 154 -0.50 4.08 -2.54
CA HIS A 154 0.73 3.33 -2.76
C HIS A 154 0.44 1.90 -3.23
N ASN A 155 -0.45 1.17 -2.56
CA ASN A 155 -0.84 -0.17 -3.00
C ASN A 155 -1.48 -0.19 -4.39
N ARG A 156 -2.27 0.85 -4.72
CA ARG A 156 -2.82 1.01 -6.07
C ARG A 156 -1.73 1.27 -7.11
N GLU A 157 -0.72 2.06 -6.79
CA GLU A 157 0.43 2.31 -7.67
C GLU A 157 1.27 1.04 -7.88
N VAL A 158 1.52 0.25 -6.82
CA VAL A 158 2.19 -1.05 -6.94
C VAL A 158 1.45 -1.96 -7.91
N LEU A 159 0.13 -2.04 -7.81
CA LEU A 159 -0.70 -2.83 -8.72
C LEU A 159 -0.67 -2.27 -10.15
N ALA A 160 -0.68 -0.94 -10.33
CA ALA A 160 -0.53 -0.26 -11.62
C ALA A 160 0.76 -0.65 -12.33
N GLN A 161 1.87 -0.50 -11.61
CA GLN A 161 3.20 -0.82 -12.10
C GLN A 161 3.35 -2.31 -12.43
N ALA A 162 2.83 -3.19 -11.57
CA ALA A 162 2.85 -4.63 -11.81
C ALA A 162 2.06 -5.02 -13.07
N MET A 163 0.87 -4.46 -13.26
CA MET A 163 0.05 -4.73 -14.46
C MET A 163 0.65 -4.13 -15.73
N ALA A 164 1.39 -3.01 -15.61
CA ALA A 164 2.16 -2.42 -16.71
C ALA A 164 3.46 -3.20 -17.05
N GLY A 165 3.78 -4.25 -16.29
CA GLY A 165 4.98 -5.07 -16.50
C GLY A 165 6.27 -4.49 -15.90
N SER A 166 6.15 -3.46 -15.05
CA SER A 166 7.30 -2.94 -14.30
C SER A 166 7.86 -3.99 -13.34
N ARG A 167 9.18 -3.95 -13.11
CA ARG A 167 9.91 -4.84 -12.21
C ARG A 167 10.36 -4.15 -10.92
N GLY A 168 10.25 -2.84 -10.85
CA GLY A 168 10.52 -2.10 -9.66
C GLY A 168 10.48 -0.60 -9.89
N PHE A 169 10.32 0.13 -8.80
CA PHE A 169 10.27 1.58 -8.77
C PHE A 169 10.53 2.07 -7.35
N GLU A 170 10.81 3.36 -7.23
CA GLU A 170 10.96 4.02 -5.94
C GLU A 170 9.88 5.08 -5.78
N ILE A 171 9.35 5.22 -4.56
CA ILE A 171 8.33 6.22 -4.28
C ILE A 171 8.39 6.70 -2.83
N PRO A 172 8.26 8.01 -2.59
CA PRO A 172 8.06 8.52 -1.24
C PRO A 172 6.70 8.05 -0.70
N LEU A 173 6.68 7.54 0.52
CA LEU A 173 5.50 7.00 1.20
C LEU A 173 5.35 7.70 2.55
N PHE A 174 4.11 8.06 2.89
CA PHE A 174 3.76 8.52 4.23
C PHE A 174 2.61 7.66 4.77
N ASP A 175 2.81 7.03 5.93
CA ASP A 175 1.78 6.24 6.61
C ASP A 175 1.47 6.72 8.03
N GLY A 176 2.28 7.65 8.56
CA GLY A 176 2.12 8.21 9.90
C GLY A 176 2.57 7.29 11.05
N SER A 177 3.22 6.15 10.74
CA SER A 177 3.81 5.25 11.73
C SER A 177 5.16 5.77 12.24
N ASN A 178 5.50 5.49 13.50
CA ASN A 178 6.74 5.91 14.14
C ASN A 178 6.96 7.45 14.16
N GLU A 179 8.12 7.87 14.69
CA GLU A 179 8.45 9.29 14.81
C GLU A 179 8.52 10.01 13.44
N ALA A 180 9.03 9.31 12.42
CA ALA A 180 9.21 9.85 11.08
C ALA A 180 7.93 9.82 10.22
N GLY A 181 7.12 8.76 10.28
CA GLY A 181 5.92 8.59 9.44
C GLY A 181 6.15 8.53 7.94
N TYR A 182 7.38 8.68 7.49
CA TYR A 182 7.80 8.91 6.11
C TYR A 182 8.93 7.95 5.73
N TYR A 183 8.86 7.42 4.51
CA TYR A 183 9.79 6.45 3.96
C TYR A 183 10.06 6.75 2.49
N HIS A 184 11.27 6.42 2.04
CA HIS A 184 11.54 6.28 0.61
C HIS A 184 11.46 4.79 0.27
N ALA A 185 10.33 4.35 -0.28
CA ALA A 185 10.05 2.94 -0.51
C ALA A 185 10.66 2.47 -1.83
N SER A 186 11.41 1.38 -1.79
CA SER A 186 11.85 0.64 -2.98
C SER A 186 10.95 -0.58 -3.17
N VAL A 187 10.32 -0.68 -4.34
CA VAL A 187 9.41 -1.77 -4.68
C VAL A 187 10.07 -2.66 -5.73
N PHE A 188 10.07 -3.98 -5.50
CA PHE A 188 10.52 -5.00 -6.44
C PHE A 188 9.34 -5.91 -6.80
N ILE A 189 9.10 -6.13 -8.09
CA ILE A 189 7.95 -6.89 -8.60
C ILE A 189 8.44 -8.13 -9.35
N GLY A 190 8.20 -9.29 -8.74
CA GLY A 190 8.51 -10.60 -9.30
C GLY A 190 7.65 -10.99 -10.52
N ALA A 191 7.99 -12.09 -11.16
CA ALA A 191 7.15 -12.66 -12.21
C ALA A 191 5.77 -13.06 -11.66
N PRO A 192 4.70 -12.97 -12.47
CA PRO A 192 3.38 -13.47 -12.06
C PRO A 192 3.47 -14.92 -11.59
N PHE A 193 2.95 -15.20 -10.39
CA PHE A 193 2.95 -16.54 -9.84
C PHE A 193 1.70 -17.30 -10.32
N SER A 194 1.90 -18.34 -11.13
CA SER A 194 0.86 -19.29 -11.52
C SER A 194 0.85 -20.41 -10.49
N GLY A 195 0.01 -20.31 -9.46
CA GLY A 195 -0.04 -21.21 -8.30
C GLY A 195 -0.45 -22.67 -8.54
N LYS A 196 0.15 -23.35 -9.55
CA LYS A 196 0.15 -24.81 -9.67
C LYS A 196 1.17 -25.48 -8.75
N ASP A 197 2.17 -24.73 -8.29
CA ASP A 197 3.03 -25.15 -7.20
C ASP A 197 2.43 -24.61 -5.90
N SER A 198 1.52 -25.36 -5.27
CA SER A 198 1.21 -25.17 -3.86
C SER A 198 2.39 -25.63 -3.01
N GLY A 199 3.57 -25.05 -3.26
CA GLY A 199 4.65 -25.07 -2.30
C GLY A 199 4.15 -24.28 -1.11
N LYS A 200 4.07 -24.93 0.05
CA LYS A 200 4.43 -24.22 1.28
C LYS A 200 5.66 -23.39 0.92
N LEU A 201 5.61 -22.07 1.16
CA LEU A 201 6.79 -21.21 1.00
C LEU A 201 7.95 -21.93 1.69
N SER A 202 8.81 -22.55 0.89
CA SER A 202 9.90 -23.35 1.38
C SER A 202 11.03 -22.36 1.67
N PRO A 203 11.73 -22.51 2.80
CA PRO A 203 12.85 -21.63 3.17
C PRO A 203 13.95 -21.52 2.09
N ALA A 204 13.97 -22.43 1.12
CA ALA A 204 14.89 -22.48 0.00
C ALA A 204 14.60 -21.47 -1.14
N ASP A 205 13.45 -20.79 -1.15
CA ASP A 205 13.07 -19.84 -2.23
C ASP A 205 13.40 -18.37 -1.91
N GLN A 206 14.30 -18.10 -0.95
CA GLN A 206 14.83 -16.75 -0.70
C GLN A 206 16.29 -16.67 -1.14
N PRO A 207 16.70 -15.60 -1.87
CA PRO A 207 18.08 -15.43 -2.31
C PRO A 207 19.08 -15.28 -1.16
#